data_AF-A0A382M5T7-F1
#
_entry.id   AF-A0A382M5T7-F1
#
_cell.length_a   1.000
_cell.length_b   1.000
_cell.length_c   1.000
_cell.angle_alpha   90.00
_cell.angle_beta   90.00
_cell.angle_gamma   90.00
#
_symmetry.space_group_name_H-M   'P 1'
#
loop_
_entity.id
_entity.type
_entity.pdbx_description
1 polymer ?
#
loop_
_entity_poly.entity_id
_entity_poly.type
_entity_poly.pdbx_seq_one_letter_code
_entity_poly.pdbx_strand_id
1 'polypeptide(L)'
;MSSIAKVERVVSVPKAYFWGRLIDFGDIKSFLPENIDNVECTGNEIGSLRYITLGEITGYPGEVVERLEGIYGDNFFVYSVVDKS
;
A
#
# COMPACT_ATOMS: atom_id res chain seq x y z
N MET A 1 -17.98 3.00 15.70
CA MET A 1 -17.44 4.38 15.83
C MET A 1 -16.61 4.63 14.56
N SER A 2 -16.79 5.75 13.87
CA SER A 2 -16.02 6.09 12.66
C SER A 2 -15.04 7.20 12.99
N SER A 3 -13.81 7.10 12.52
CA SER A 3 -12.76 8.10 12.65
C SER A 3 -12.04 8.28 11.32
N ILE A 4 -11.45 9.46 11.11
CA ILE A 4 -10.65 9.78 9.92
C ILE A 4 -9.33 10.38 10.38
N ALA A 5 -8.23 9.89 9.82
CA ALA A 5 -6.90 10.48 9.94
C ALA A 5 -6.42 10.94 8.56
N LYS A 6 -5.86 12.15 8.46
CA LYS A 6 -5.29 12.70 7.22
C LYS A 6 -3.82 13.05 7.45
N VAL A 7 -2.95 12.61 6.56
CA VAL A 7 -1.54 13.00 6.49
C VAL A 7 -1.27 13.65 5.14
N GLU A 8 -0.48 14.73 5.13
CA GLU A 8 -0.08 15.44 3.93
C GLU A 8 1.43 15.69 3.96
N ARG A 9 2.11 15.44 2.84
CA ARG A 9 3.55 15.63 2.70
C ARG A 9 3.90 16.06 1.28
N VAL A 10 4.80 17.03 1.16
CA VAL A 10 5.41 17.38 -0.13
C VAL A 10 6.56 16.41 -0.42
N VAL A 11 6.50 15.75 -1.58
CA VAL A 11 7.54 14.83 -2.06
C VAL A 11 8.21 15.46 -3.28
N SER A 12 9.52 15.74 -3.19
CA SER A 12 10.29 16.43 -4.22
C SER A 12 10.75 15.51 -5.35
N VAL A 13 9.80 14.85 -6.03
CA VAL A 13 10.05 13.99 -7.19
C VAL A 13 9.01 14.23 -8.29
N PRO A 14 9.28 13.84 -9.56
CA PRO A 14 8.29 13.97 -10.62
C PRO A 14 7.00 13.20 -10.30
N LYS A 15 5.84 13.80 -10.61
CA LYS A 15 4.51 13.20 -10.35
C LYS A 15 4.41 11.79 -10.92
N ALA A 16 4.74 11.61 -12.21
CA ALA A 16 4.68 10.31 -12.88
C ALA A 16 5.59 9.25 -12.23
N TYR A 17 6.75 9.65 -11.71
CA TYR A 17 7.67 8.74 -11.02
C TYR A 17 7.14 8.29 -9.66
N PHE A 18 6.44 9.16 -8.94
CA PHE A 18 5.77 8.78 -7.69
C PHE A 18 4.56 7.89 -7.97
N TRP A 19 3.70 8.29 -8.90
CA TRP A 19 2.47 7.56 -9.22
C TRP A 19 2.74 6.19 -9.82
N GLY A 20 3.68 6.08 -10.77
CA GLY A 20 4.01 4.81 -11.40
C GLY A 20 4.48 3.75 -10.39
N ARG A 21 5.14 4.17 -9.31
CA ARG A 21 5.47 3.27 -8.21
C ARG A 21 4.24 3.03 -7.32
N LEU A 22 3.48 4.06 -6.96
CA LEU A 22 2.36 3.94 -5.99
C LEU A 22 1.29 2.96 -6.48
N ILE A 23 1.03 2.95 -7.79
CA ILE A 23 0.04 2.06 -8.44
C ILE A 23 0.59 0.65 -8.70
N ASP A 24 1.88 0.40 -8.48
CA ASP A 24 2.43 -0.95 -8.48
C ASP A 24 2.07 -1.61 -7.15
N PHE A 25 0.87 -2.17 -7.08
CA PHE A 25 0.27 -2.64 -5.84
C PHE A 25 1.13 -3.68 -5.12
N GLY A 26 1.86 -4.50 -5.89
CA GLY A 26 2.73 -5.56 -5.38
C GLY A 26 4.11 -5.07 -4.92
N ASP A 27 4.55 -3.88 -5.32
CA ASP A 27 5.91 -3.38 -5.04
C ASP A 27 5.94 -2.31 -3.94
N ILE A 28 5.00 -2.32 -2.99
CA ILE A 28 4.97 -1.34 -1.88
C ILE A 28 6.26 -1.36 -1.04
N LYS A 29 6.99 -2.47 -1.05
CA LYS A 29 8.30 -2.58 -0.40
C LYS A 29 9.33 -1.61 -0.99
N SER A 30 9.26 -1.25 -2.27
CA SER A 30 10.18 -0.27 -2.85
C SER A 30 9.95 1.16 -2.34
N PHE A 31 8.79 1.45 -1.75
CA PHE A 31 8.53 2.71 -1.03
C PHE A 31 8.98 2.68 0.41
N LEU A 32 8.79 1.55 1.08
CA LEU A 32 8.98 1.40 2.52
C LEU A 32 9.91 0.21 2.82
N PRO A 33 11.14 0.21 2.26
CA PRO A 33 12.01 -0.98 2.28
C PRO A 33 12.47 -1.37 3.68
N GLU A 34 12.52 -0.41 4.60
CA GLU A 34 12.89 -0.65 6.00
C GLU A 34 11.71 -1.18 6.82
N ASN A 35 10.48 -0.87 6.44
CA ASN A 35 9.27 -1.20 7.22
C ASN A 35 8.63 -2.53 6.82
N ILE A 36 8.92 -3.04 5.63
CA ILE A 36 8.24 -4.19 5.03
C ILE A 36 9.24 -5.31 4.78
N ASP A 37 9.06 -6.43 5.47
CA ASP A 37 9.90 -7.62 5.33
C ASP A 37 9.57 -8.38 4.05
N ASN A 38 8.28 -8.56 3.73
CA ASN A 38 7.82 -9.30 2.56
C ASN A 38 6.51 -8.76 1.98
N VAL A 39 6.31 -8.95 0.67
CA VAL A 39 5.04 -8.70 -0.01
C VAL A 39 4.76 -9.86 -0.98
N GLU A 40 3.60 -10.48 -0.84
CA GLU A 40 3.04 -11.39 -1.84
C GLU A 40 1.79 -10.75 -2.44
N CYS A 41 1.61 -10.84 -3.75
CA CYS A 41 0.49 -10.17 -4.42
C CYS A 41 -0.16 -11.09 -5.45
N THR A 42 -1.49 -11.10 -5.48
CA THR A 42 -2.26 -11.96 -6.40
C THR A 42 -2.39 -11.35 -7.80
N GLY A 43 -2.10 -10.06 -7.96
CA GLY A 43 -2.28 -9.33 -9.21
C GLY A 43 -2.23 -7.82 -9.02
N ASN A 44 -2.43 -7.06 -10.10
CA ASN A 44 -2.45 -5.59 -10.07
C ASN A 44 -3.74 -5.01 -10.66
N GLU A 45 -4.86 -5.73 -10.47
CA GLU A 45 -6.20 -5.35 -10.92
C GLU A 45 -7.15 -5.17 -9.74
N ILE A 46 -8.23 -4.39 -9.92
CA ILE A 46 -9.22 -4.16 -8.86
C ILE A 46 -9.74 -5.52 -8.35
N GLY A 47 -9.69 -5.70 -7.03
CA GLY A 47 -9.98 -6.96 -6.34
C GLY A 47 -8.75 -7.80 -5.98
N SER A 48 -7.57 -7.49 -6.52
CA SER A 48 -6.31 -8.16 -6.16
C SER A 48 -6.01 -7.98 -4.68
N LEU A 49 -5.39 -9.00 -4.08
CA LEU A 49 -4.93 -9.00 -2.70
C LEU A 49 -3.42 -8.85 -2.66
N ARG A 50 -2.91 -8.13 -1.66
CA ARG A 50 -1.52 -8.19 -1.23
C ARG A 50 -1.42 -8.57 0.23
N TYR A 51 -0.46 -9.41 0.54
CA TYR A 51 -0.12 -9.88 1.87
C TYR A 51 1.21 -9.22 2.23
N ILE A 52 1.17 -8.32 3.21
CA ILE A 52 2.32 -7.52 3.64
C ILE A 52 2.78 -8.05 4.98
N THR A 53 4.04 -8.44 5.08
CA THR A 53 4.70 -8.73 6.36
C THR A 53 5.42 -7.47 6.83
N LEU A 54 4.94 -6.88 7.93
CA LEU A 54 5.53 -5.70 8.55
C LEU A 54 6.71 -6.10 9.44
N GLY A 55 7.84 -5.40 9.29
CA GLY A 55 9.03 -5.63 10.09
C GLY A 55 8.96 -5.00 11.48
N GLU A 56 9.83 -5.48 12.38
CA GLU A 56 9.90 -5.06 13.79
C GLU A 56 10.05 -3.54 14.00
N ILE A 57 10.71 -2.83 13.06
CA ILE A 57 10.92 -1.38 13.15
C ILE A 57 9.61 -0.57 13.19
N THR A 58 8.50 -1.18 12.75
CA THR A 58 7.18 -0.56 12.79
C THR A 58 6.61 -0.46 14.21
N GLY A 59 7.15 -1.23 15.16
CA GLY A 59 6.60 -1.38 16.52
C GLY A 59 5.33 -2.24 16.58
N TYR A 60 4.85 -2.71 15.42
CA TYR A 60 3.66 -3.55 15.26
C TYR A 60 3.91 -4.63 14.20
N PRO A 61 4.85 -5.55 14.44
CA PRO A 61 5.15 -6.62 13.49
C PRO A 61 3.92 -7.52 13.29
N GLY A 62 3.77 -8.04 12.08
CA GLY A 62 2.63 -8.89 11.74
C GLY A 62 2.29 -8.87 10.27
N GLU A 63 1.18 -9.52 9.94
CA GLU A 63 0.67 -9.59 8.57
C GLU A 63 -0.53 -8.66 8.40
N VAL A 64 -0.53 -7.91 7.32
CA VAL A 64 -1.67 -7.11 6.87
C VAL A 64 -2.09 -7.63 5.49
N VAL A 65 -3.37 -7.91 5.32
CA VAL A 65 -3.93 -8.24 4.01
C VAL A 65 -4.68 -7.02 3.50
N GLU A 66 -4.36 -6.59 2.29
CA GLU A 66 -5.01 -5.45 1.66
C GLU A 66 -5.60 -5.84 0.30
N ARG A 67 -6.76 -5.28 -0.02
CA ARG A 67 -7.41 -5.43 -1.33
C ARG A 67 -7.35 -4.13 -2.11
N LEU A 68 -7.00 -4.22 -3.39
CA LEU A 68 -7.06 -3.10 -4.31
C LEU A 68 -8.51 -2.75 -4.65
N GLU A 69 -8.97 -1.57 -4.25
CA GLU A 69 -10.36 -1.13 -4.45
C GLU A 69 -10.52 -0.20 -5.65
N GLY A 70 -9.48 0.56 -6.02
CA GLY A 70 -9.57 1.44 -7.17
C GLY A 70 -8.29 2.21 -7.50
N ILE A 71 -8.12 2.47 -8.79
CA ILE A 71 -7.07 3.31 -9.36
C ILE A 71 -7.72 4.23 -10.40
N TYR A 72 -7.41 5.52 -10.36
CA TYR A 72 -7.87 6.46 -11.40
C TYR A 72 -6.73 7.37 -11.84
N GLY A 73 -6.03 6.92 -12.88
CA GLY A 73 -4.83 7.59 -13.41
C GLY A 73 -3.88 7.99 -12.28
N ASP A 74 -3.43 9.23 -12.32
CA ASP A 74 -2.54 9.81 -11.32
C ASP A 74 -3.29 10.71 -10.32
N ASN A 75 -4.53 10.34 -9.95
CA ASN A 75 -5.39 11.12 -9.06
C ASN A 75 -5.65 10.42 -7.73
N PHE A 76 -6.10 9.16 -7.75
CA PHE A 76 -6.33 8.38 -6.54
C PHE A 76 -5.97 6.91 -6.70
N PHE A 77 -5.53 6.33 -5.60
CA PHE A 77 -5.27 4.91 -5.37
C PHE A 77 -5.95 4.56 -4.04
N VAL A 78 -6.77 3.53 -4.02
CA VAL A 78 -7.60 3.15 -2.86
C VAL A 78 -7.43 1.67 -2.58
N TYR A 79 -7.24 1.35 -1.31
CA TYR A 79 -7.19 -0.02 -0.81
C TYR A 79 -8.01 -0.13 0.48
N SER A 80 -8.40 -1.35 0.82
CA SER A 80 -8.98 -1.69 2.12
C SER A 80 -8.14 -2.74 2.82
N VAL A 81 -8.04 -2.67 4.15
CA VAL A 81 -7.50 -3.78 4.95
C VAL A 81 -8.61 -4.81 5.13
N VAL A 82 -8.32 -6.06 4.82
CA VAL A 82 -9.30 -7.16 4.88
C VAL A 82 -8.90 -8.17 5.95
N ASP A 83 -9.89 -8.77 6.60
CA ASP A 83 -9.67 -9.79 7.61
C ASP A 83 -9.55 -11.18 6.97
N LYS A 84 -8.77 -12.06 7.59
CA LYS A 84 -8.72 -13.50 7.29
C LYS A 84 -9.81 -14.18 8.11
N SER A 85 -11.07 -13.98 7.74
CA SER A 85 -12.21 -14.69 8.36
C SER A 85 -12.19 -16.18 8.07
#